data_AF-A0A9D1AP86-F1
#
_entry.id   AF-A0A9D1AP86-F1
#
_cell.length_a   1.000
_cell.length_b   1.000
_cell.length_c   1.000
_cell.angle_alpha   90.00
_cell.angle_beta   90.00
_cell.angle_gamma   90.00
#
_symmetry.space_group_name_H-M   'P 1'
#
loop_
_entity.id
_entity.type
_entity.pdbx_description
1 polymer ?
#
loop_
_entity_poly.entity_id
_entity_poly.type
_entity_poly.pdbx_seq_one_letter_code
_entity_poly.pdbx_strand_id
1 'polypeptide(L)'
;MYKYSTVNRYGFRHRFATCVFLLFPIIMCLSLFVPPVIAPALYPLYTSFFHVGEGDVGAPSTADTPVASSIAEMKEMETFTTQCLDPYWDETDGPAILDNVRYYILDLPSGEKICARVRMKAVAKSENEDVPDVLPIGTLRSISPKEIRGNGEEAQLTTTKYYVDMMGDFGLMLSEESFEDDIGRKMLLLYLPLLVLVRIIGVHLGLFSPVFLARRDPLLPKNDLELWATSVNAILSTWSPMQEGWLFVGGTHRGPIRVRVTRFALKGNWNVTSKKSGLERIQQYVEAHGMEDPSPEAAFDLENAFQLAANLYQSRMISREEMDREYSRIGKKMQSIFSSWEQLCENYLEAYAQWQLHSAKPKEAEKNIKSRYHIYQMLKEQDPGPYTSVPWNLDLSWHPTEQGDRTITQKILKTYYNRT
;
A
#
# COMPACT_ATOMS: atom_id res chain seq x y z
N MET A 1 1.91 -24.01 -20.78
CA MET A 1 2.03 -24.02 -19.30
C MET A 1 2.97 -22.89 -18.89
N TYR A 2 2.47 -21.92 -18.13
CA TYR A 2 3.14 -20.65 -17.81
C TYR A 2 4.40 -20.90 -16.96
N LYS A 3 5.59 -20.56 -17.48
CA LYS A 3 6.82 -20.51 -16.67
C LYS A 3 7.00 -19.08 -16.19
N TYR A 4 6.53 -18.79 -14.98
CA TYR A 4 7.09 -17.66 -14.24
C TYR A 4 8.60 -17.86 -14.17
N SER A 5 9.38 -16.95 -14.78
CA SER A 5 10.79 -16.85 -14.41
C SER A 5 10.80 -16.41 -12.95
N THR A 6 11.10 -17.35 -12.06
CA THR A 6 11.21 -17.08 -10.61
C THR A 6 12.45 -16.25 -10.28
N VAL A 7 13.18 -15.77 -11.29
CA VAL A 7 14.56 -15.29 -11.17
C VAL A 7 14.83 -14.09 -12.08
N ASN A 8 15.61 -13.11 -11.61
CA ASN A 8 16.13 -12.04 -12.45
C ASN A 8 17.50 -12.41 -13.11
N ARG A 9 18.03 -11.54 -13.99
CA ARG A 9 19.30 -11.72 -14.76
C ARG A 9 20.56 -12.08 -13.94
N TYR A 10 20.49 -12.05 -12.61
CA TYR A 10 21.57 -12.41 -11.69
C TYR A 10 21.33 -13.72 -10.89
N GLY A 11 20.27 -14.48 -11.15
CA GLY A 11 20.10 -15.81 -10.53
C GLY A 11 19.37 -15.84 -9.16
N PHE A 12 18.84 -14.72 -8.67
CA PHE A 12 18.13 -14.67 -7.38
C PHE A 12 16.61 -14.87 -7.47
N ARG A 13 16.09 -15.81 -6.66
CA ARG A 13 14.65 -15.99 -6.39
C ARG A 13 14.15 -14.96 -5.36
N HIS A 14 12.94 -14.44 -5.57
CA HIS A 14 12.15 -13.59 -4.64
C HIS A 14 12.59 -12.13 -4.39
N ARG A 15 11.90 -11.18 -5.06
CA ARG A 15 11.86 -9.75 -4.69
C ARG A 15 10.77 -9.39 -3.66
N PHE A 16 10.14 -10.36 -2.99
CA PHE A 16 9.19 -10.07 -1.90
C PHE A 16 9.92 -9.98 -0.57
N ALA A 17 10.62 -11.05 -0.20
CA ALA A 17 11.43 -11.12 1.01
C ALA A 17 12.45 -9.97 1.09
N THR A 18 13.18 -9.66 0.01
CA THR A 18 14.17 -8.57 0.02
C THR A 18 13.54 -7.20 0.29
N CYS A 19 12.33 -6.92 -0.21
CA CYS A 19 11.66 -5.65 0.08
C CYS A 19 11.13 -5.59 1.52
N VAL A 20 10.58 -6.70 2.00
CA VAL A 20 10.16 -6.87 3.40
C VAL A 20 11.36 -6.62 4.33
N PHE A 21 12.48 -7.31 4.08
CA PHE A 21 13.69 -7.19 4.89
C PHE A 21 14.41 -5.84 4.76
N LEU A 22 14.30 -5.12 3.64
CA LEU A 22 14.94 -3.80 3.49
C LEU A 22 14.12 -2.66 4.10
N LEU A 23 12.79 -2.77 4.10
CA LEU A 23 11.92 -1.76 4.72
C LEU A 23 11.94 -1.87 6.25
N PHE A 24 12.07 -3.08 6.78
CA PHE A 24 12.08 -3.32 8.22
C PHE A 24 13.13 -2.49 8.99
N PRO A 25 14.43 -2.50 8.63
CA PRO A 25 15.42 -1.69 9.33
C PRO A 25 15.17 -0.19 9.16
N ILE A 26 14.66 0.25 8.01
CA ILE A 26 14.30 1.66 7.81
C ILE A 26 13.19 2.07 8.79
N ILE A 27 12.14 1.27 8.90
CA ILE A 27 10.99 1.56 9.77
C ILE A 27 11.37 1.41 11.24
N MET A 28 12.23 0.46 11.58
CA MET A 28 12.81 0.33 12.91
C MET A 28 13.67 1.55 13.28
N CYS A 29 14.51 2.05 12.35
CA CYS A 29 15.25 3.29 12.57
C CYS A 29 14.29 4.48 12.73
N LEU A 30 13.26 4.59 11.89
CA LEU A 30 12.26 5.67 12.02
C LEU A 30 11.54 5.59 13.37
N SER A 31 11.12 4.41 13.82
CA SER A 31 10.45 4.24 15.11
C SER A 31 11.34 4.49 16.32
N LEU A 32 12.67 4.50 16.15
CA LEU A 32 13.63 4.79 17.23
C LEU A 32 14.07 6.26 17.23
N PHE A 33 14.33 6.85 16.06
CA PHE A 33 14.93 8.17 15.96
C PHE A 33 13.92 9.31 15.72
N VAL A 34 12.72 9.01 15.23
CA VAL A 34 11.70 10.05 15.00
C VAL A 34 10.96 10.43 16.29
N PRO A 35 10.51 9.50 17.15
CA PRO A 35 9.77 9.86 18.36
C PRO A 35 10.47 10.88 19.26
N PRO A 36 11.78 10.77 19.57
CA PRO A 36 12.45 11.78 20.40
C PRO A 36 12.43 13.20 19.81
N VAL A 37 12.31 13.32 18.49
CA VAL A 37 12.28 14.62 17.78
C VAL A 37 10.87 15.21 17.75
N ILE A 38 9.84 14.38 17.60
CA ILE A 38 8.45 14.85 17.42
C ILE A 38 7.66 14.84 18.72
N ALA A 39 7.97 13.96 19.68
CA ALA A 39 7.24 13.83 20.93
C ALA A 39 7.25 15.13 21.73
N PRO A 40 8.38 15.85 21.91
CA PRO A 40 8.37 17.11 22.67
C PRO A 40 7.48 18.19 22.05
N ALA A 41 7.35 18.21 20.72
CA ALA A 41 6.49 19.17 20.02
C ALA A 41 5.00 18.78 20.08
N LEU A 42 4.70 17.48 20.10
CA LEU A 42 3.33 16.97 20.15
C LEU A 42 2.80 16.78 21.57
N TYR A 43 3.69 16.67 22.56
CA TYR A 43 3.30 16.44 23.95
C TYR A 43 2.44 17.57 24.52
N PRO A 44 2.75 18.87 24.32
CA PRO A 44 1.85 19.96 24.75
C PRO A 44 0.46 19.90 24.11
N LEU A 45 0.36 19.45 22.86
CA LEU A 45 -0.93 19.24 22.20
C LEU A 45 -1.65 18.04 22.81
N TYR A 46 -0.94 16.95 23.09
CA TYR A 46 -1.48 15.79 23.78
C TYR A 46 -2.05 16.15 25.16
N THR A 47 -1.30 16.92 25.96
CA THR A 47 -1.75 17.36 27.29
C THR A 47 -2.93 18.32 27.23
N SER A 48 -3.06 19.12 26.16
CA SER A 48 -4.19 20.05 25.99
C SER A 48 -5.56 19.35 25.86
N PHE A 49 -5.58 18.05 25.56
CA PHE A 49 -6.82 17.26 25.54
C PHE A 49 -7.30 16.84 26.93
N PHE A 50 -6.53 17.16 27.99
CA PHE A 50 -6.82 16.80 29.38
C PHE A 50 -6.91 18.05 30.27
N HIS A 51 -7.69 17.97 31.35
CA HIS A 51 -7.75 19.01 32.38
C HIS A 51 -6.58 18.87 33.36
N VAL A 52 -5.47 19.54 33.07
CA VAL A 52 -4.20 19.42 33.82
C VAL A 52 -3.60 20.78 34.26
N GLY A 53 -4.41 21.84 34.30
CA GLY A 53 -4.03 23.20 34.69
C GLY A 53 -4.15 23.50 36.19
N GLU A 54 -3.72 24.69 36.59
CA GLU A 54 -3.96 25.19 37.96
C GLU A 54 -5.46 25.34 38.23
N GLY A 55 -5.92 24.85 39.38
CA GLY A 55 -7.34 24.82 39.74
C GLY A 55 -8.10 23.58 39.29
N ASP A 56 -7.51 22.72 38.45
CA ASP A 56 -8.13 21.46 38.01
C ASP A 56 -8.01 20.36 39.08
N VAL A 57 -8.88 19.36 38.98
CA VAL A 57 -8.87 18.18 39.86
C VAL A 57 -7.51 17.44 39.75
N GLY A 58 -6.86 17.23 40.89
CA GLY A 58 -5.53 16.65 41.01
C GLY A 58 -4.38 17.67 40.99
N ALA A 59 -4.66 18.96 40.82
CA ALA A 59 -3.69 20.03 41.05
C ALA A 59 -3.48 20.27 42.57
N PRO A 60 -2.33 20.84 42.99
CA PRO A 60 -2.17 21.32 44.35
C PRO A 60 -3.28 22.31 44.72
N SER A 61 -3.78 22.23 45.96
CA SER A 61 -4.77 23.18 46.45
C SER A 61 -4.14 24.57 46.64
N THR A 62 -4.97 25.60 46.45
CA THR A 62 -4.62 27.01 46.67
C THR A 62 -5.38 27.56 47.88
N ALA A 63 -4.99 28.74 48.37
CA ALA A 63 -5.68 29.40 49.47
C ALA A 63 -7.18 29.67 49.21
N ASP A 64 -7.57 29.77 47.93
CA ASP A 64 -8.95 30.00 47.49
C ASP A 64 -9.74 28.70 47.29
N THR A 65 -9.09 27.53 47.41
CA THR A 65 -9.77 26.24 47.25
C THR A 65 -10.66 25.98 48.48
N PRO A 66 -11.96 25.71 48.31
CA PRO A 66 -12.84 25.44 49.44
C PRO A 66 -12.44 24.14 50.15
N VAL A 67 -12.46 24.16 51.48
CA VAL A 67 -12.08 23.03 52.32
C VAL A 67 -13.34 22.29 52.77
N ALA A 68 -13.45 21.01 52.43
CA ALA A 68 -14.54 20.15 52.88
C ALA A 68 -14.08 19.30 54.07
N SER A 69 -14.91 19.21 55.11
CA SER A 69 -14.66 18.44 56.32
C SER A 69 -15.54 17.18 56.43
N SER A 70 -16.58 17.07 55.59
CA SER A 70 -17.54 15.96 55.57
C SER A 70 -17.99 15.61 54.15
N ILE A 71 -18.51 14.40 53.97
CA ILE A 71 -19.11 13.92 52.72
C ILE A 71 -20.33 14.77 52.34
N ALA A 72 -21.05 15.32 53.31
CA ALA A 72 -22.17 16.23 53.06
C ALA A 72 -21.69 17.52 52.38
N GLU A 73 -20.65 18.16 52.90
CA GLU A 73 -20.02 19.34 52.30
C GLU A 73 -19.44 19.04 50.91
N MET A 74 -18.77 17.88 50.75
CA MET A 74 -18.22 17.45 49.45
C MET A 74 -19.27 17.30 48.35
N LYS A 75 -20.55 17.07 48.70
CA LYS A 75 -21.64 16.99 47.71
C LYS A 75 -22.16 18.35 47.28
N GLU A 76 -22.01 19.36 48.14
CA GLU A 76 -22.43 20.73 47.85
C GLU A 76 -21.37 21.49 47.05
N MET A 77 -20.11 21.06 47.15
CA MET A 77 -18.97 21.64 46.45
C MET A 77 -18.67 20.87 45.14
N GLU A 78 -18.45 21.60 44.05
CA GLU A 78 -18.04 20.99 42.77
C GLU A 78 -16.58 20.50 42.81
N THR A 79 -15.70 21.32 43.40
CA THR A 79 -14.30 21.00 43.70
C THR A 79 -13.98 21.42 45.12
N PHE A 80 -13.08 20.68 45.78
CA PHE A 80 -12.69 20.94 47.17
C PHE A 80 -11.30 20.39 47.47
N THR A 81 -10.69 20.83 48.57
CA THR A 81 -9.58 20.14 49.23
C THR A 81 -10.05 19.61 50.59
N THR A 82 -9.30 18.70 51.19
CA THR A 82 -9.55 18.21 52.55
C THR A 82 -8.21 17.96 53.23
N GLN A 83 -8.26 17.93 54.56
CA GLN A 83 -7.16 17.46 55.41
C GLN A 83 -7.46 16.04 55.85
N CYS A 84 -6.43 15.21 56.00
CA CYS A 84 -6.58 13.87 56.57
C CYS A 84 -6.18 13.92 58.05
N LEU A 85 -7.07 13.45 58.94
CA LEU A 85 -6.79 13.45 60.39
C LEU A 85 -5.71 12.43 60.77
N ASP A 86 -5.62 11.33 60.03
CA ASP A 86 -4.58 10.33 60.23
C ASP A 86 -3.29 10.81 59.56
N PRO A 87 -2.20 11.09 60.31
CA PRO A 87 -0.92 11.49 59.73
C PRO A 87 -0.25 10.37 58.92
N TYR A 88 -0.70 9.11 59.08
CA TYR A 88 -0.19 7.94 58.37
C TYR A 88 -1.17 7.41 57.31
N TRP A 89 -2.05 8.27 56.79
CA TRP A 89 -3.06 7.91 55.79
C TRP A 89 -2.46 7.36 54.47
N ASP A 90 -1.21 7.68 54.15
CA ASP A 90 -0.46 7.15 53.01
C ASP A 90 0.35 5.87 53.33
N GLU A 91 0.45 5.51 54.62
CA GLU A 91 1.16 4.34 55.16
C GLU A 91 0.25 3.27 55.78
N THR A 92 -1.07 3.50 55.86
CA THR A 92 -2.05 2.56 56.45
C THR A 92 -1.99 1.17 55.79
N ASP A 93 -2.31 0.14 56.59
CA ASP A 93 -2.12 -1.32 56.40
C ASP A 93 -2.76 -1.99 55.15
N GLY A 94 -3.02 -1.25 54.08
CA GLY A 94 -3.43 -1.77 52.78
C GLY A 94 -4.48 -0.91 52.09
N PRO A 95 -4.41 -0.71 50.76
CA PRO A 95 -5.40 0.06 50.02
C PRO A 95 -6.74 -0.67 49.95
N ALA A 96 -7.83 0.08 49.84
CA ALA A 96 -9.10 -0.47 49.36
C ALA A 96 -8.97 -0.75 47.86
N ILE A 97 -9.38 -1.93 47.39
CA ILE A 97 -9.36 -2.27 45.97
C ILE A 97 -10.80 -2.40 45.49
N LEU A 98 -11.22 -1.50 44.60
CA LEU A 98 -12.56 -1.50 44.00
C LEU A 98 -12.41 -1.81 42.51
N ASP A 99 -12.99 -2.93 42.04
CA ASP A 99 -12.91 -3.40 40.64
C ASP A 99 -11.48 -3.38 40.03
N ASN A 100 -10.48 -3.84 40.82
CA ASN A 100 -9.04 -3.85 40.51
C ASN A 100 -8.33 -2.48 40.51
N VAL A 101 -8.99 -1.40 40.91
CA VAL A 101 -8.36 -0.08 41.10
C VAL A 101 -8.06 0.12 42.58
N ARG A 102 -6.85 0.59 42.90
CA ARG A 102 -6.42 0.89 44.27
C ARG A 102 -6.89 2.29 44.70
N TYR A 103 -7.38 2.39 45.92
CA TYR A 103 -7.83 3.60 46.59
C TYR A 103 -7.17 3.71 47.97
N TYR A 104 -6.86 4.94 48.36
CA TYR A 104 -6.55 5.29 49.75
C TYR A 104 -7.85 5.38 50.54
N ILE A 105 -7.76 5.15 51.85
CA ILE A 105 -8.88 5.35 52.78
C ILE A 105 -8.57 6.63 53.54
N LEU A 106 -9.42 7.65 53.41
CA LEU A 106 -9.25 8.93 54.07
C LEU A 106 -10.17 9.02 55.28
N ASP A 107 -9.59 9.40 56.40
CA ASP A 107 -10.31 9.79 57.61
C ASP A 107 -10.54 11.30 57.58
N LEU A 108 -11.78 11.69 57.30
CA LEU A 108 -12.19 13.09 57.19
C LEU A 108 -12.24 13.75 58.58
N PRO A 109 -12.11 15.09 58.67
CA PRO A 109 -12.21 15.83 59.93
C PRO A 109 -13.51 15.58 60.72
N SER A 110 -14.60 15.24 60.05
CA SER A 110 -15.88 14.84 60.64
C SER A 110 -15.89 13.44 61.28
N GLY A 111 -14.85 12.63 61.07
CA GLY A 111 -14.77 11.22 61.47
C GLY A 111 -15.34 10.24 60.44
N GLU A 112 -15.82 10.71 59.29
CA GLU A 112 -16.27 9.87 58.19
C GLU A 112 -15.09 9.26 57.42
N LYS A 113 -15.24 8.02 56.94
CA LYS A 113 -14.23 7.28 56.15
C LYS A 113 -14.68 7.12 54.70
N ILE A 114 -13.83 7.53 53.76
CA ILE A 114 -14.14 7.46 52.32
C ILE A 114 -12.94 7.01 51.49
N CYS A 115 -13.20 6.28 50.39
CA CYS A 115 -12.16 5.93 49.41
C CYS A 115 -11.74 7.15 48.59
N ALA A 116 -10.45 7.28 48.31
CA ALA A 116 -9.91 8.35 47.49
C ALA A 116 -8.83 7.88 46.52
N ARG A 117 -8.77 8.50 45.34
CA ARG A 117 -7.63 8.41 44.42
C ARG A 117 -6.83 9.69 44.53
N VAL A 118 -5.66 9.62 45.15
CA VAL A 118 -4.86 10.82 45.45
C VAL A 118 -3.63 10.88 44.56
N ARG A 119 -3.40 12.04 43.95
CA ARG A 119 -2.12 12.33 43.28
C ARG A 119 -1.08 12.77 44.31
N MET A 120 -0.32 11.80 44.82
CA MET A 120 0.67 12.01 45.89
C MET A 120 1.64 13.17 45.67
N LYS A 121 2.06 13.44 44.43
CA LYS A 121 2.97 14.55 44.10
C LYS A 121 2.37 15.95 44.30
N ALA A 122 1.05 16.05 44.41
CA ALA A 122 0.34 17.32 44.60
C ALA A 122 -0.13 17.52 46.05
N VAL A 123 0.20 16.59 46.95
CA VAL A 123 -0.06 16.73 48.38
C VAL A 123 0.92 17.75 48.96
N ALA A 124 0.40 18.75 49.67
CA ALA A 124 1.23 19.67 50.43
C ALA A 124 1.49 19.05 51.81
N LYS A 125 2.66 18.41 51.94
CA LYS A 125 3.08 17.79 53.19
C LYS A 125 3.44 18.85 54.22
N SER A 126 2.96 18.66 55.45
CA SER A 126 3.35 19.50 56.58
C SER A 126 4.77 19.17 57.04
N GLU A 127 5.53 20.19 57.46
CA GLU A 127 6.85 19.99 58.11
C GLU A 127 6.72 19.55 59.58
N ASN A 128 5.53 19.70 60.17
CA ASN A 128 5.22 19.30 61.53
C ASN A 128 4.24 18.12 61.51
N GLU A 129 4.60 17.00 62.15
CA GLU A 129 3.78 15.79 62.27
C GLU A 129 2.43 16.04 62.96
N ASP A 130 2.31 17.11 63.76
CA ASP A 130 1.06 17.51 64.43
C ASP A 130 0.09 18.28 63.52
N VAL A 131 0.51 18.66 62.31
CA VAL A 131 -0.32 19.43 61.36
C VAL A 131 -0.68 18.53 60.18
N PRO A 132 -1.98 18.33 59.89
CA PRO A 132 -2.40 17.40 58.85
C PRO A 132 -2.02 17.88 57.45
N ASP A 133 -1.65 16.93 56.60
CA ASP A 133 -1.37 17.18 55.19
C ASP A 133 -2.60 17.75 54.46
N VAL A 134 -2.34 18.67 53.54
CA VAL A 134 -3.39 19.22 52.67
C VAL A 134 -3.40 18.45 51.35
N LEU A 135 -4.54 17.82 51.04
CA LEU A 135 -4.70 17.00 49.85
C LEU A 135 -4.92 17.85 48.57
N PRO A 136 -4.68 17.28 47.38
CA PRO A 136 -4.92 17.97 46.12
C PRO A 136 -6.40 18.37 45.95
N ILE A 137 -6.66 19.24 44.97
CA ILE A 137 -8.03 19.57 44.56
C ILE A 137 -8.72 18.27 44.12
N GLY A 138 -9.86 17.97 44.72
CA GLY A 138 -10.64 16.78 44.49
C GLY A 138 -12.07 17.09 44.04
N THR A 139 -12.75 16.09 43.52
CA THR A 139 -14.19 16.11 43.27
C THR A 139 -14.81 14.77 43.68
N LEU A 140 -16.09 14.78 44.04
CA LEU A 140 -16.81 13.57 44.43
C LEU A 140 -17.33 12.85 43.18
N ARG A 141 -16.93 11.59 42.97
CA ARG A 141 -17.37 10.77 41.84
C ARG A 141 -18.22 9.61 42.33
N SER A 142 -19.32 9.33 41.64
CA SER A 142 -20.14 8.15 41.91
C SER A 142 -19.43 6.87 41.47
N ILE A 143 -19.49 5.83 42.29
CA ILE A 143 -18.99 4.49 41.97
C ILE A 143 -19.99 3.43 42.44
N SER A 144 -20.04 2.33 41.70
CA SER A 144 -20.84 1.15 42.06
C SER A 144 -19.99 -0.09 41.81
N PRO A 145 -19.00 -0.37 42.67
CA PRO A 145 -18.04 -1.43 42.42
C PRO A 145 -18.73 -2.79 42.47
N LYS A 146 -18.36 -3.68 41.55
CA LYS A 146 -18.85 -5.07 41.56
C LYS A 146 -18.09 -5.92 42.56
N GLU A 147 -16.84 -5.57 42.81
CA GLU A 147 -15.96 -6.28 43.72
C GLU A 147 -15.15 -5.31 44.58
N ILE A 148 -15.10 -5.63 45.88
CA ILE A 148 -14.34 -4.88 46.90
C ILE A 148 -13.35 -5.88 47.51
N ARG A 149 -12.06 -5.52 47.57
CA ARG A 149 -10.99 -6.36 48.12
C ARG A 149 -10.01 -5.51 48.95
N GLY A 150 -9.09 -6.20 49.63
CA GLY A 150 -8.12 -5.56 50.53
C GLY A 150 -8.85 -5.01 51.75
N ASN A 151 -8.38 -3.89 52.29
CA ASN A 151 -8.99 -3.29 53.48
C ASN A 151 -10.36 -2.66 53.18
N GLY A 152 -10.82 -2.62 51.93
CA GLY A 152 -12.13 -2.08 51.58
C GLY A 152 -13.32 -2.82 52.21
N GLU A 153 -13.18 -4.12 52.53
CA GLU A 153 -14.21 -4.89 53.25
C GLU A 153 -14.18 -4.64 54.77
N GLU A 154 -13.00 -4.35 55.32
CA GLU A 154 -12.76 -4.20 56.76
C GLU A 154 -12.83 -2.74 57.24
N ALA A 155 -12.64 -1.77 56.34
CA ALA A 155 -12.41 -0.35 56.67
C ALA A 155 -13.63 0.45 57.16
N GLN A 156 -14.77 -0.19 57.47
CA GLN A 156 -16.00 0.47 57.94
C GLN A 156 -16.31 1.79 57.18
N LEU A 157 -16.20 1.77 55.86
CA LEU A 157 -16.39 2.95 55.02
C LEU A 157 -17.79 3.55 55.25
N THR A 158 -17.86 4.86 55.45
CA THR A 158 -19.13 5.57 55.62
C THR A 158 -20.01 5.48 54.37
N THR A 159 -19.39 5.32 53.19
CA THR A 159 -20.10 5.08 51.93
C THR A 159 -19.26 4.28 50.95
N THR A 160 -19.93 3.45 50.13
CA THR A 160 -19.36 2.75 48.97
C THR A 160 -19.97 3.22 47.64
N LYS A 161 -20.83 4.25 47.68
CA LYS A 161 -21.50 4.82 46.51
C LYS A 161 -20.71 5.94 45.82
N TYR A 162 -19.72 6.48 46.52
CA TYR A 162 -18.90 7.58 46.06
C TYR A 162 -17.45 7.37 46.46
N TYR A 163 -16.54 7.96 45.71
CA TYR A 163 -15.14 8.10 46.08
C TYR A 163 -14.67 9.53 45.77
N VAL A 164 -13.60 9.95 46.42
CA VAL A 164 -12.96 11.24 46.17
C VAL A 164 -11.92 11.07 45.07
N ASP A 165 -12.12 11.74 43.94
CA ASP A 165 -11.14 11.78 42.86
C ASP A 165 -10.26 13.02 43.00
N MET A 166 -9.03 12.82 43.45
CA MET A 166 -7.94 13.82 43.53
C MET A 166 -6.81 13.46 42.57
N MET A 167 -7.11 12.65 41.55
CA MET A 167 -6.17 12.28 40.50
C MET A 167 -6.57 12.97 39.19
N GLY A 168 -7.87 13.10 38.93
CA GLY A 168 -8.38 13.76 37.72
C GLY A 168 -7.85 13.12 36.44
N ASP A 169 -7.75 13.92 35.38
CA ASP A 169 -7.26 13.46 34.08
C ASP A 169 -5.76 13.14 34.08
N PHE A 170 -5.00 13.58 35.11
CA PHE A 170 -3.60 13.19 35.29
C PHE A 170 -3.43 11.66 35.41
N GLY A 171 -4.45 10.94 35.87
CA GLY A 171 -4.42 9.48 35.95
C GLY A 171 -4.54 8.76 34.60
N LEU A 172 -4.98 9.47 33.55
CA LEU A 172 -5.13 8.96 32.18
C LEU A 172 -3.97 9.38 31.26
N MET A 173 -3.20 10.38 31.70
CA MET A 173 -2.12 10.99 30.94
C MET A 173 -0.84 10.15 31.02
N LEU A 174 -0.25 9.85 29.85
CA LEU A 174 1.07 9.25 29.76
C LEU A 174 2.12 10.28 30.16
N SER A 175 3.19 9.83 30.83
CA SER A 175 4.41 10.65 30.96
C SER A 175 4.98 10.95 29.58
N GLU A 176 5.78 12.01 29.47
CA GLU A 176 6.41 12.39 28.20
C GLU A 176 7.22 11.25 27.58
N GLU A 177 8.00 10.55 28.39
CA GLU A 177 8.75 9.36 28.00
C GLU A 177 7.82 8.22 27.53
N SER A 178 6.74 7.94 28.26
CA SER A 178 5.78 6.91 27.86
C SER A 178 4.98 7.28 26.61
N PHE A 179 4.76 8.57 26.39
CA PHE A 179 4.13 9.11 25.19
C PHE A 179 5.06 8.99 23.97
N GLU A 180 6.34 9.28 24.14
CA GLU A 180 7.38 9.06 23.12
C GLU A 180 7.43 7.58 22.71
N ASP A 181 7.51 6.67 23.69
CA ASP A 181 7.48 5.22 23.45
C ASP A 181 6.20 4.80 22.72
N ASP A 182 5.06 5.39 23.07
CA ASP A 182 3.79 5.09 22.43
C ASP A 182 3.74 5.53 20.97
N ILE A 183 4.29 6.69 20.64
CA ILE A 183 4.48 7.14 19.26
C ILE A 183 5.36 6.14 18.50
N GLY A 184 6.50 5.73 19.07
CA GLY A 184 7.41 4.75 18.46
C GLY A 184 6.71 3.43 18.15
N ARG A 185 5.95 2.88 19.12
CA ARG A 185 5.15 1.66 18.94
C ARG A 185 4.09 1.83 17.84
N LYS A 186 3.37 2.96 17.81
CA LYS A 186 2.37 3.25 16.77
C LYS A 186 3.00 3.40 15.39
N MET A 187 4.22 3.93 15.28
CA MET A 187 4.94 3.99 14.00
C MET A 187 5.27 2.61 13.44
N LEU A 188 5.54 1.60 14.28
CA LEU A 188 5.72 0.22 13.82
C LEU A 188 4.48 -0.34 13.13
N LEU A 189 3.27 0.11 13.52
CA LEU A 189 2.03 -0.29 12.85
C LEU A 189 1.95 0.23 11.39
N LEU A 190 2.70 1.29 11.06
CA LEU A 190 2.79 1.80 9.68
C LEU A 190 3.60 0.88 8.76
N TYR A 191 4.26 -0.16 9.30
CA TYR A 191 5.09 -1.07 8.53
C TYR A 191 4.35 -1.78 7.40
N LEU A 192 3.22 -2.40 7.74
CA LEU A 192 2.40 -3.16 6.80
C LEU A 192 1.83 -2.29 5.66
N PRO A 193 1.19 -1.13 5.93
CA PRO A 193 0.68 -0.29 4.85
C PRO A 193 1.79 0.30 3.98
N LEU A 194 2.93 0.69 4.56
CA LEU A 194 4.06 1.21 3.77
C LEU A 194 4.67 0.14 2.86
N LEU A 195 4.74 -1.11 3.32
CA LEU A 195 5.19 -2.24 2.52
C LEU A 195 4.31 -2.46 1.29
N VAL A 196 2.99 -2.38 1.46
CA VAL A 196 2.03 -2.46 0.35
C VAL A 196 2.21 -1.29 -0.62
N LEU A 197 2.38 -0.06 -0.11
CA LEU A 197 2.58 1.14 -0.92
C LEU A 197 3.86 1.05 -1.77
N VAL A 198 4.99 0.71 -1.15
CA VAL A 198 6.29 0.54 -1.85
C VAL A 198 6.17 -0.54 -2.92
N ARG A 199 5.41 -1.61 -2.66
CA ARG A 199 5.17 -2.64 -3.66
C ARG A 199 4.41 -2.09 -4.86
N ILE A 200 3.30 -1.38 -4.64
CA ILE A 200 2.46 -0.82 -5.70
C ILE A 200 3.28 0.17 -6.54
N ILE A 201 4.02 1.08 -5.91
CA ILE A 201 4.89 2.05 -6.60
C ILE A 201 5.97 1.33 -7.40
N GLY A 202 6.61 0.33 -6.80
CA GLY A 202 7.67 -0.42 -7.49
C GLY A 202 7.16 -1.25 -8.68
N VAL A 203 5.91 -1.73 -8.67
CA VAL A 203 5.29 -2.35 -9.87
C VAL A 203 5.16 -1.33 -10.99
N HIS A 204 4.67 -0.12 -10.70
CA HIS A 204 4.55 0.95 -11.70
C HIS A 204 5.92 1.38 -12.26
N LEU A 205 6.95 1.35 -11.42
CA LEU A 205 8.34 1.61 -11.83
C LEU A 205 9.00 0.42 -12.55
N GLY A 206 8.38 -0.76 -12.61
CA GLY A 206 8.97 -1.98 -13.17
C GLY A 206 10.09 -2.59 -12.31
N LEU A 207 10.11 -2.27 -11.01
CA LEU A 207 11.02 -2.86 -10.04
C LEU A 207 10.51 -4.20 -9.52
N PHE A 208 9.20 -4.43 -9.52
CA PHE A 208 8.58 -5.62 -8.97
C PHE A 208 7.53 -6.21 -9.91
N SER A 209 7.36 -7.53 -9.87
CA SER A 209 6.16 -8.17 -10.41
C SER A 209 4.96 -7.90 -9.51
N PRO A 210 3.75 -7.74 -10.06
CA PRO A 210 2.56 -7.57 -9.25
C PRO A 210 2.34 -8.78 -8.35
N VAL A 211 2.05 -8.51 -7.08
CA VAL A 211 1.62 -9.51 -6.09
C VAL A 211 0.25 -9.09 -5.58
N PHE A 212 0.13 -7.82 -5.20
CA PHE A 212 -1.14 -7.14 -4.98
C PHE A 212 -1.62 -6.50 -6.28
N LEU A 213 -2.93 -6.48 -6.48
CA LEU A 213 -3.59 -5.81 -7.62
C LEU A 213 -3.03 -6.26 -8.99
N ALA A 214 -2.77 -7.54 -9.20
CA ALA A 214 -2.25 -8.06 -10.48
C ALA A 214 -3.12 -7.70 -11.69
N ARG A 215 -4.41 -7.46 -11.47
CA ARG A 215 -5.38 -6.92 -12.43
C ARG A 215 -5.09 -5.50 -12.93
N ARG A 216 -4.17 -4.80 -12.28
CA ARG A 216 -3.76 -3.43 -12.57
C ARG A 216 -2.31 -3.35 -13.05
N ASP A 217 -1.74 -4.46 -13.55
CA ASP A 217 -0.42 -4.40 -14.16
C ASP A 217 -0.42 -3.37 -15.32
N PRO A 218 0.52 -2.41 -15.33
CA PRO A 218 0.54 -1.34 -16.33
C PRO A 218 0.79 -1.83 -17.76
N LEU A 219 1.33 -3.04 -17.93
CA LEU A 219 1.61 -3.65 -19.23
C LEU A 219 0.54 -4.61 -19.72
N LEU A 220 -0.51 -4.83 -18.95
CA LEU A 220 -1.68 -5.50 -19.50
C LEU A 220 -2.49 -4.54 -20.37
N PRO A 221 -3.30 -5.07 -21.31
CA PRO A 221 -4.13 -4.25 -22.17
C PRO A 221 -5.15 -3.51 -21.30
N LYS A 222 -5.29 -2.20 -21.52
CA LYS A 222 -6.32 -1.39 -20.82
C LYS A 222 -7.61 -1.29 -21.61
N ASN A 223 -7.60 -1.58 -22.90
CA ASN A 223 -8.74 -1.50 -23.81
C ASN A 223 -8.58 -2.55 -24.91
N ASP A 224 -9.64 -2.71 -25.70
CA ASP A 224 -9.78 -3.73 -26.73
C ASP A 224 -8.84 -3.45 -27.92
N LEU A 225 -8.47 -2.18 -28.17
CA LEU A 225 -7.43 -1.79 -29.13
C LEU A 225 -6.07 -2.39 -28.76
N GLU A 226 -5.63 -2.20 -27.52
CA GLU A 226 -4.35 -2.75 -27.05
C GLU A 226 -4.37 -4.27 -27.02
N LEU A 227 -5.52 -4.87 -26.67
CA LEU A 227 -5.68 -6.32 -26.68
C LEU A 227 -5.52 -6.86 -28.11
N TRP A 228 -6.14 -6.20 -29.09
CA TRP A 228 -5.99 -6.51 -30.50
C TRP A 228 -4.52 -6.37 -30.95
N ALA A 229 -3.85 -5.28 -30.57
CA ALA A 229 -2.43 -5.06 -30.86
C ALA A 229 -1.50 -6.12 -30.23
N THR A 230 -1.79 -6.57 -29.01
CA THR A 230 -1.05 -7.68 -28.39
C THR A 230 -1.32 -9.03 -29.08
N SER A 231 -2.51 -9.19 -29.68
CA SER A 231 -2.88 -10.40 -30.44
C SER A 231 -2.12 -10.48 -31.77
N VAL A 232 -1.89 -9.35 -32.44
CA VAL A 232 -1.00 -9.28 -33.63
C VAL A 232 0.39 -9.83 -33.28
N ASN A 233 0.98 -9.38 -32.17
CA ASN A 233 2.32 -9.81 -31.73
C ASN A 233 2.33 -11.16 -30.98
N ALA A 234 1.23 -11.93 -30.95
CA ALA A 234 1.12 -13.11 -30.10
C ALA A 234 2.11 -14.23 -30.50
N ILE A 235 2.32 -14.45 -31.80
CA ILE A 235 3.31 -15.41 -32.29
C ILE A 235 4.73 -15.01 -31.86
N LEU A 236 5.09 -13.73 -32.01
CA LEU A 236 6.42 -13.23 -31.65
C LEU A 236 6.66 -13.27 -30.14
N SER A 237 5.68 -12.83 -29.36
CA SER A 237 5.73 -12.84 -27.90
C SER A 237 5.70 -14.24 -27.31
N THR A 238 5.12 -15.24 -27.97
CA THR A 238 5.13 -16.62 -27.46
C THR A 238 6.43 -17.36 -27.78
N TRP A 239 7.12 -16.97 -28.85
CA TRP A 239 8.35 -17.64 -29.30
C TRP A 239 9.55 -17.42 -28.39
N SER A 240 9.75 -16.20 -27.91
CA SER A 240 10.97 -15.87 -27.18
C SER A 240 10.90 -16.44 -25.74
N PRO A 241 11.90 -17.20 -25.28
CA PRO A 241 11.94 -17.73 -23.91
C PRO A 241 11.97 -16.64 -22.82
N MET A 242 12.27 -15.40 -23.21
CA MET A 242 12.30 -14.25 -22.32
C MET A 242 10.92 -13.58 -22.17
N GLN A 243 9.95 -13.92 -23.01
CA GLN A 243 8.62 -13.34 -22.97
C GLN A 243 7.74 -14.15 -22.03
N GLU A 244 6.84 -13.46 -21.35
CA GLU A 244 6.04 -13.98 -20.25
C GLU A 244 4.62 -14.33 -20.69
N GLY A 245 4.12 -13.72 -21.76
CA GLY A 245 2.85 -14.10 -22.37
C GLY A 245 2.36 -13.09 -23.40
N TRP A 246 1.45 -13.54 -24.25
CA TRP A 246 0.92 -12.73 -25.36
C TRP A 246 0.14 -11.50 -24.89
N LEU A 247 -0.51 -11.57 -23.72
CA LEU A 247 -1.31 -10.46 -23.18
C LEU A 247 -0.47 -9.24 -22.78
N PHE A 248 0.84 -9.39 -22.56
CA PHE A 248 1.65 -8.25 -22.15
C PHE A 248 1.99 -7.37 -23.35
N VAL A 249 1.86 -6.06 -23.19
CA VAL A 249 2.36 -5.08 -24.14
C VAL A 249 3.87 -5.25 -24.30
N GLY A 250 4.29 -5.72 -25.49
CA GLY A 250 5.67 -6.11 -25.81
C GLY A 250 6.12 -7.45 -25.19
N GLY A 251 5.19 -8.24 -24.65
CA GLY A 251 5.32 -9.64 -24.28
C GLY A 251 5.89 -9.96 -22.88
N THR A 252 6.33 -8.97 -22.09
CA THR A 252 7.06 -9.18 -20.83
C THR A 252 6.94 -7.98 -19.91
N HIS A 253 7.12 -8.18 -18.60
CA HIS A 253 7.13 -7.10 -17.64
C HIS A 253 8.31 -6.14 -17.87
N ARG A 254 8.06 -4.87 -17.55
CA ARG A 254 9.06 -3.81 -17.61
C ARG A 254 10.02 -3.98 -16.44
N GLY A 255 11.31 -3.87 -16.73
CA GLY A 255 12.35 -3.74 -15.71
C GLY A 255 13.62 -3.08 -16.23
N PRO A 256 14.54 -2.63 -15.37
CA PRO A 256 15.72 -1.86 -15.78
C PRO A 256 16.62 -2.59 -16.79
N ILE A 257 16.70 -3.91 -16.67
CA ILE A 257 17.44 -4.77 -17.59
C ILE A 257 16.69 -4.88 -18.92
N ARG A 258 15.37 -5.09 -18.86
CA ARG A 258 14.53 -5.17 -20.05
C ARG A 258 14.60 -3.88 -20.85
N VAL A 259 14.44 -2.73 -20.20
CA VAL A 259 14.59 -1.40 -20.84
C VAL A 259 15.92 -1.28 -21.57
N ARG A 260 17.03 -1.68 -20.94
CA ARG A 260 18.36 -1.63 -21.58
C ARG A 260 18.46 -2.58 -22.79
N VAL A 261 17.98 -3.82 -22.65
CA VAL A 261 17.98 -4.81 -23.74
C VAL A 261 17.10 -4.36 -24.90
N THR A 262 15.90 -3.85 -24.62
CA THR A 262 14.99 -3.30 -25.62
C THR A 262 15.61 -2.10 -26.34
N ARG A 263 16.28 -1.18 -25.62
CA ARG A 263 17.01 -0.06 -26.26
C ARG A 263 18.17 -0.54 -27.14
N PHE A 264 18.88 -1.58 -26.71
CA PHE A 264 19.93 -2.18 -27.52
C PHE A 264 19.37 -2.81 -28.79
N ALA A 265 18.26 -3.55 -28.70
CA ALA A 265 17.58 -4.14 -29.85
C ALA A 265 17.00 -3.07 -30.80
N LEU A 266 16.41 -2.00 -30.26
CA LEU A 266 15.92 -0.85 -31.03
C LEU A 266 17.04 -0.24 -31.90
N LYS A 267 18.22 -0.03 -31.30
CA LYS A 267 19.39 0.46 -32.03
C LYS A 267 19.91 -0.56 -33.05
N GLY A 268 20.04 -1.83 -32.67
CA GLY A 268 20.64 -2.86 -33.52
C GLY A 268 19.79 -3.25 -34.73
N ASN A 269 18.49 -3.45 -34.52
CA ASN A 269 17.61 -4.01 -35.55
C ASN A 269 16.93 -2.92 -36.39
N TRP A 270 16.62 -1.76 -35.78
CA TRP A 270 15.88 -0.68 -36.46
C TRP A 270 16.66 0.63 -36.58
N ASN A 271 17.88 0.74 -36.03
CA ASN A 271 18.62 1.99 -35.90
C ASN A 271 17.82 3.09 -35.17
N VAL A 272 16.99 2.69 -34.20
CA VAL A 272 16.14 3.59 -33.42
C VAL A 272 16.83 3.92 -32.10
N THR A 273 17.16 5.19 -31.93
CA THR A 273 17.86 5.73 -30.75
C THR A 273 17.05 6.77 -29.99
N SER A 274 15.94 7.23 -30.56
CA SER A 274 15.11 8.31 -30.03
C SER A 274 13.63 8.07 -30.30
N LYS A 275 12.77 8.81 -29.59
CA LYS A 275 11.33 8.87 -29.87
C LYS A 275 11.04 9.21 -31.33
N LYS A 276 11.69 10.26 -31.85
CA LYS A 276 11.48 10.76 -33.21
C LYS A 276 11.81 9.69 -34.25
N SER A 277 13.02 9.13 -34.21
CA SER A 277 13.42 8.09 -35.16
C SER A 277 12.59 6.81 -35.05
N GLY A 278 12.07 6.50 -33.85
CA GLY A 278 11.13 5.40 -33.66
C GLY A 278 9.80 5.63 -34.37
N LEU A 279 9.17 6.79 -34.16
CA LEU A 279 7.90 7.13 -34.79
C LEU A 279 8.02 7.27 -36.31
N GLU A 280 9.11 7.86 -36.80
CA GLU A 280 9.41 7.95 -38.24
C GLU A 280 9.53 6.55 -38.88
N ARG A 281 10.18 5.60 -38.20
CA ARG A 281 10.28 4.22 -38.71
C ARG A 281 8.93 3.52 -38.75
N ILE A 282 8.06 3.72 -37.75
CA ILE A 282 6.69 3.18 -37.78
C ILE A 282 5.94 3.79 -38.96
N GLN A 283 6.07 5.10 -39.20
CA GLN A 283 5.45 5.76 -40.33
C GLN A 283 5.90 5.18 -41.68
N GLN A 284 7.21 4.96 -41.85
CA GLN A 284 7.76 4.32 -43.06
C GLN A 284 7.11 2.96 -43.34
N TYR A 285 6.98 2.09 -42.34
CA TYR A 285 6.33 0.79 -42.52
C TYR A 285 4.85 0.91 -42.92
N VAL A 286 4.13 1.86 -42.33
CA VAL A 286 2.70 2.05 -42.62
C VAL A 286 2.48 2.63 -44.02
N GLU A 287 3.35 3.53 -44.48
CA GLU A 287 3.24 4.21 -45.77
C GLU A 287 3.79 3.40 -46.95
N ALA A 288 4.62 2.39 -46.70
CA ALA A 288 5.19 1.54 -47.74
C ALA A 288 4.14 0.70 -48.52
N HIS A 289 2.96 0.51 -47.94
CA HIS A 289 1.94 -0.40 -48.45
C HIS A 289 0.67 0.35 -48.87
N GLY A 290 0.05 -0.08 -49.97
CA GLY A 290 -1.25 0.40 -50.44
C GLY A 290 -2.40 0.01 -49.52
N MET A 291 -3.62 0.50 -49.78
CA MET A 291 -4.81 -0.11 -49.18
C MET A 291 -5.20 -1.33 -50.02
N GLU A 292 -5.76 -2.38 -49.39
CA GLU A 292 -6.33 -3.55 -50.09
C GLU A 292 -5.33 -4.41 -50.90
N ASP A 293 -4.04 -4.42 -50.53
CA ASP A 293 -3.00 -5.24 -51.17
C ASP A 293 -2.41 -6.25 -50.17
N PRO A 294 -3.07 -7.41 -49.93
CA PRO A 294 -2.57 -8.41 -49.00
C PRO A 294 -1.32 -9.09 -49.56
N SER A 295 -0.19 -8.82 -48.92
CA SER A 295 1.10 -9.45 -49.25
C SER A 295 1.84 -9.92 -48.00
N PRO A 296 2.75 -10.91 -48.14
CA PRO A 296 3.66 -11.31 -47.08
C PRO A 296 4.47 -10.13 -46.53
N GLU A 297 4.95 -9.25 -47.42
CA GLU A 297 5.73 -8.07 -47.07
C GLU A 297 4.92 -7.09 -46.21
N ALA A 298 3.66 -6.82 -46.59
CA ALA A 298 2.77 -5.97 -45.81
C ALA A 298 2.51 -6.53 -44.40
N ALA A 299 2.30 -7.84 -44.28
CA ALA A 299 2.09 -8.49 -42.98
C ALA A 299 3.34 -8.35 -42.09
N PHE A 300 4.52 -8.61 -42.67
CA PHE A 300 5.79 -8.55 -41.95
C PHE A 300 6.13 -7.14 -41.48
N ASP A 301 5.98 -6.14 -42.34
CA ASP A 301 6.29 -4.74 -42.01
C ASP A 301 5.34 -4.16 -40.97
N LEU A 302 4.03 -4.43 -41.10
CA LEU A 302 3.03 -3.92 -40.15
C LEU A 302 3.11 -4.63 -38.78
N GLU A 303 3.46 -5.92 -38.73
CA GLU A 303 3.77 -6.58 -37.44
C GLU A 303 5.03 -5.95 -36.80
N ASN A 304 6.07 -5.69 -37.58
CA ASN A 304 7.26 -4.98 -37.09
C ASN A 304 6.92 -3.56 -36.59
N ALA A 305 6.00 -2.85 -37.23
CA ALA A 305 5.52 -1.55 -36.78
C ALA A 305 4.83 -1.64 -35.41
N PHE A 306 3.95 -2.64 -35.21
CA PHE A 306 3.33 -2.91 -33.91
C PHE A 306 4.35 -3.25 -32.83
N GLN A 307 5.29 -4.15 -33.13
CA GLN A 307 6.34 -4.53 -32.21
C GLN A 307 7.26 -3.34 -31.85
N LEU A 308 7.51 -2.45 -32.81
CA LEU A 308 8.30 -1.24 -32.62
C LEU A 308 7.59 -0.26 -31.66
N ALA A 309 6.29 -0.01 -31.85
CA ALA A 309 5.48 0.79 -30.93
C ALA A 309 5.50 0.23 -29.50
N ALA A 310 5.31 -1.09 -29.35
CA ALA A 310 5.41 -1.77 -28.06
C ALA A 310 6.80 -1.59 -27.40
N ASN A 311 7.87 -1.70 -28.18
CA ASN A 311 9.26 -1.56 -27.71
C ASN A 311 9.60 -0.11 -27.32
N LEU A 312 9.10 0.89 -28.05
CA LEU A 312 9.25 2.30 -27.69
C LEU A 312 8.57 2.59 -26.35
N TYR A 313 7.37 2.04 -26.12
CA TYR A 313 6.68 2.17 -24.84
C TYR A 313 7.41 1.41 -23.73
N GLN A 314 7.84 0.16 -23.96
CA GLN A 314 8.61 -0.61 -22.97
C GLN A 314 9.90 0.09 -22.56
N SER A 315 10.59 0.73 -23.49
CA SER A 315 11.85 1.44 -23.28
C SER A 315 11.70 2.86 -22.73
N ARG A 316 10.47 3.28 -22.43
CA ARG A 316 10.10 4.62 -21.93
C ARG A 316 10.47 5.75 -22.89
N MET A 317 10.42 5.49 -24.20
CA MET A 317 10.65 6.50 -25.23
C MET A 317 9.38 7.23 -25.64
N ILE A 318 8.22 6.60 -25.50
CA ILE A 318 6.89 7.19 -25.76
C ILE A 318 5.96 6.96 -24.58
N SER A 319 4.93 7.81 -24.48
CA SER A 319 3.84 7.60 -23.52
C SER A 319 2.92 6.45 -23.98
N ARG A 320 1.96 6.08 -23.12
CA ARG A 320 1.01 5.02 -23.45
C ARG A 320 -0.02 5.51 -24.47
N GLU A 321 -0.45 6.75 -24.33
CA GLU A 321 -1.36 7.44 -25.24
C GLU A 321 -0.74 7.54 -26.65
N GLU A 322 0.57 7.80 -26.72
CA GLU A 322 1.28 7.80 -28.00
C GLU A 322 1.37 6.42 -28.63
N MET A 323 1.57 5.37 -27.83
CA MET A 323 1.52 3.99 -28.29
C MET A 323 0.13 3.62 -28.80
N ASP A 324 -0.93 3.96 -28.07
CA ASP A 324 -2.32 3.66 -28.46
C ASP A 324 -2.70 4.38 -29.77
N ARG A 325 -2.25 5.62 -29.96
CA ARG A 325 -2.40 6.35 -31.23
C ARG A 325 -1.74 5.61 -32.39
N GLU A 326 -0.51 5.13 -32.22
CA GLU A 326 0.17 4.34 -33.25
C GLU A 326 -0.51 2.99 -33.48
N TYR A 327 -0.95 2.29 -32.42
CA TYR A 327 -1.71 1.05 -32.55
C TYR A 327 -2.99 1.23 -33.35
N SER A 328 -3.75 2.29 -33.10
CA SER A 328 -4.94 2.64 -33.90
C SER A 328 -4.58 2.82 -35.37
N ARG A 329 -3.53 3.60 -35.66
CA ARG A 329 -3.10 3.89 -37.04
C ARG A 329 -2.66 2.63 -37.79
N ILE A 330 -1.79 1.83 -37.18
CA ILE A 330 -1.26 0.59 -37.77
C ILE A 330 -2.39 -0.44 -37.89
N GLY A 331 -3.24 -0.57 -36.88
CA GLY A 331 -4.33 -1.53 -36.84
C GLY A 331 -5.38 -1.27 -37.92
N LYS A 332 -5.81 -0.02 -38.10
CA LYS A 332 -6.72 0.35 -39.20
C LYS A 332 -6.12 0.05 -40.58
N LYS A 333 -4.82 0.33 -40.75
CA LYS A 333 -4.10 -0.03 -41.97
C LYS A 333 -4.11 -1.54 -42.19
N MET A 334 -3.84 -2.32 -41.15
CA MET A 334 -3.82 -3.77 -41.21
C MET A 334 -5.22 -4.37 -41.51
N GLN A 335 -6.28 -3.86 -40.88
CA GLN A 335 -7.68 -4.24 -41.19
C GLN A 335 -8.12 -3.86 -42.60
N SER A 336 -7.52 -2.83 -43.22
CA SER A 336 -7.80 -2.47 -44.62
C SER A 336 -7.11 -3.35 -45.65
N ILE A 337 -6.10 -4.12 -45.24
CA ILE A 337 -5.30 -4.97 -46.13
C ILE A 337 -5.70 -6.45 -45.96
N PHE A 338 -5.92 -6.89 -44.72
CA PHE A 338 -6.23 -8.26 -44.39
C PHE A 338 -7.67 -8.40 -43.89
N SER A 339 -8.30 -9.52 -44.24
CA SER A 339 -9.70 -9.81 -43.95
C SER A 339 -9.92 -10.62 -42.66
N SER A 340 -8.86 -11.24 -42.13
CA SER A 340 -8.94 -12.10 -40.94
C SER A 340 -7.59 -12.29 -40.25
N TRP A 341 -7.63 -12.78 -39.00
CA TRP A 341 -6.44 -13.25 -38.29
C TRP A 341 -5.68 -14.32 -39.08
N GLU A 342 -6.40 -15.24 -39.72
CA GLU A 342 -5.80 -16.34 -40.47
C GLU A 342 -5.02 -15.81 -41.68
N GLN A 343 -5.63 -14.91 -42.47
CA GLN A 343 -4.95 -14.32 -43.63
C GLN A 343 -3.71 -13.52 -43.20
N LEU A 344 -3.79 -12.72 -42.14
CA LEU A 344 -2.64 -11.99 -41.59
C LEU A 344 -1.52 -12.96 -41.16
N CYS A 345 -1.85 -13.97 -40.35
CA CYS A 345 -0.87 -14.89 -39.81
C CYS A 345 -0.21 -15.74 -40.89
N GLU A 346 -0.94 -16.19 -41.90
CA GLU A 346 -0.37 -16.95 -43.03
C GLU A 346 0.60 -16.10 -43.85
N ASN A 347 0.23 -14.87 -44.20
CA ASN A 347 1.12 -13.94 -44.91
C ASN A 347 2.38 -13.63 -44.08
N TYR A 348 2.23 -13.41 -42.77
CA TYR A 348 3.38 -13.21 -41.88
C TYR A 348 4.30 -14.43 -41.84
N LEU A 349 3.74 -15.64 -41.69
CA LEU A 349 4.53 -16.87 -41.60
C LEU A 349 5.27 -17.16 -42.91
N GLU A 350 4.68 -16.81 -44.04
CA GLU A 350 5.33 -16.85 -45.35
C GLU A 350 6.52 -15.88 -45.41
N ALA A 351 6.32 -14.61 -45.09
CA ALA A 351 7.39 -13.62 -45.09
C ALA A 351 8.52 -13.98 -44.11
N TYR A 352 8.17 -14.47 -42.92
CA TYR A 352 9.15 -14.94 -41.95
C TYR A 352 9.95 -16.13 -42.48
N ALA A 353 9.31 -17.06 -43.20
CA ALA A 353 10.00 -18.18 -43.82
C ALA A 353 10.96 -17.71 -44.91
N GLN A 354 10.53 -16.81 -45.79
CA GLN A 354 11.39 -16.21 -46.81
C GLN A 354 12.60 -15.48 -46.17
N TRP A 355 12.37 -14.71 -45.11
CA TRP A 355 13.44 -14.01 -44.37
C TRP A 355 14.44 -14.97 -43.73
N GLN A 356 13.97 -16.06 -43.11
CA GLN A 356 14.82 -17.09 -42.50
C GLN A 356 15.68 -17.80 -43.55
N LEU A 357 15.09 -18.16 -44.70
CA LEU A 357 15.82 -18.82 -45.79
C LEU A 357 16.91 -17.94 -46.39
N HIS A 358 16.73 -16.61 -46.39
CA HIS A 358 17.75 -15.66 -46.82
C HIS A 358 18.82 -15.37 -45.77
N SER A 359 18.45 -15.35 -44.49
CA SER A 359 19.30 -14.79 -43.42
C SER A 359 20.02 -15.83 -42.57
N ALA A 360 19.58 -17.08 -42.56
CA ALA A 360 20.10 -18.14 -41.70
C ALA A 360 20.62 -19.35 -42.49
N LYS A 361 21.43 -20.20 -41.82
CA LYS A 361 21.89 -21.46 -42.42
C LYS A 361 20.70 -22.39 -42.66
N PRO A 362 20.70 -23.24 -43.71
CA PRO A 362 19.52 -24.04 -44.09
C PRO A 362 18.87 -24.84 -42.95
N LYS A 363 19.68 -25.55 -42.14
CA LYS A 363 19.18 -26.34 -41.00
C LYS A 363 18.58 -25.47 -39.88
N GLU A 364 19.13 -24.27 -39.67
CA GLU A 364 18.64 -23.34 -38.66
C GLU A 364 17.36 -22.64 -39.13
N ALA A 365 17.32 -22.22 -40.40
CA ALA A 365 16.14 -21.66 -41.04
C ALA A 365 14.95 -22.64 -40.95
N GLU A 366 15.15 -23.90 -41.35
CA GLU A 366 14.10 -24.93 -41.28
C GLU A 366 13.57 -25.13 -39.86
N LYS A 367 14.48 -25.19 -38.86
CA LYS A 367 14.10 -25.31 -37.45
C LYS A 367 13.29 -24.10 -36.98
N ASN A 368 13.72 -22.89 -37.32
CA ASN A 368 13.08 -21.64 -36.92
C ASN A 368 11.69 -21.50 -37.54
N ILE A 369 11.54 -21.88 -38.81
CA ILE A 369 10.26 -21.88 -39.53
C ILE A 369 9.29 -22.87 -38.87
N LYS A 370 9.71 -24.14 -38.70
CA LYS A 370 8.88 -25.17 -38.05
C LYS A 370 8.44 -24.74 -36.65
N SER A 371 9.35 -24.15 -35.86
CA SER A 371 9.02 -23.65 -34.53
C SER A 371 8.00 -22.51 -34.57
N ARG A 372 8.09 -21.58 -35.53
CA ARG A 372 7.16 -20.46 -35.66
C ARG A 372 5.76 -20.92 -36.06
N TYR A 373 5.67 -21.84 -37.02
CA TYR A 373 4.42 -22.48 -37.42
C TYR A 373 3.77 -23.25 -36.26
N HIS A 374 4.55 -24.01 -35.49
CA HIS A 374 4.02 -24.73 -34.33
C HIS A 374 3.38 -23.79 -33.30
N ILE A 375 4.00 -22.64 -33.04
CA ILE A 375 3.45 -21.62 -32.13
C ILE A 375 2.12 -21.08 -32.65
N TYR A 376 2.03 -20.78 -33.95
CA TYR A 376 0.76 -20.34 -34.54
C TYR A 376 -0.35 -21.38 -34.36
N GLN A 377 -0.07 -22.66 -34.64
CA GLN A 377 -1.04 -23.74 -34.43
C GLN A 377 -1.51 -23.82 -32.97
N MET A 378 -0.58 -23.74 -32.01
CA MET A 378 -0.92 -23.70 -30.59
C MET A 378 -1.82 -22.50 -30.23
N LEU A 379 -1.52 -21.31 -30.76
CA LEU A 379 -2.29 -20.09 -30.47
C LEU A 379 -3.67 -20.08 -31.14
N LYS A 380 -3.80 -20.72 -32.31
CA LYS A 380 -5.06 -20.89 -33.05
C LYS A 380 -6.05 -21.78 -32.29
N GLU A 381 -5.55 -22.75 -31.52
CA GLU A 381 -6.37 -23.65 -30.70
C GLU A 381 -6.60 -23.15 -29.27
N GLN A 382 -5.85 -22.13 -28.82
CA GLN A 382 -5.93 -21.66 -27.45
C GLN A 382 -7.26 -20.95 -27.17
N ASP A 383 -7.96 -21.33 -26.08
CA ASP A 383 -9.18 -20.65 -25.62
C ASP A 383 -9.14 -20.33 -24.10
N PRO A 384 -9.23 -19.05 -23.66
CA PRO A 384 -9.22 -17.87 -24.51
C PRO A 384 -7.83 -17.63 -25.09
N GLY A 385 -7.77 -17.32 -26.39
CA GLY A 385 -6.55 -17.07 -27.15
C GLY A 385 -6.66 -15.83 -28.02
N PRO A 386 -5.52 -15.38 -28.58
CA PRO A 386 -5.45 -14.16 -29.38
C PRO A 386 -6.32 -14.25 -30.64
N TYR A 387 -6.45 -15.43 -31.24
CA TYR A 387 -7.16 -15.62 -32.52
C TYR A 387 -8.55 -16.24 -32.36
N THR A 388 -8.88 -16.76 -31.18
CA THR A 388 -10.18 -17.39 -30.88
C THR A 388 -11.14 -16.47 -30.13
N SER A 389 -10.59 -15.58 -29.28
CA SER A 389 -11.39 -14.75 -28.37
C SER A 389 -11.38 -13.26 -28.70
N VAL A 390 -10.42 -12.79 -29.50
CA VAL A 390 -10.34 -11.39 -29.93
C VAL A 390 -10.89 -11.28 -31.35
N PRO A 391 -12.00 -10.56 -31.59
CA PRO A 391 -12.54 -10.38 -32.92
C PRO A 391 -11.54 -9.66 -33.84
N TRP A 392 -11.50 -10.05 -35.12
CA TRP A 392 -10.70 -9.33 -36.12
C TRP A 392 -11.23 -7.92 -36.35
N ASN A 393 -12.55 -7.79 -36.57
CA ASN A 393 -13.25 -6.55 -36.93
C ASN A 393 -13.64 -5.72 -35.70
N LEU A 394 -12.67 -5.39 -34.84
CA LEU A 394 -12.89 -4.43 -33.75
C LEU A 394 -12.78 -3.00 -34.26
N ASP A 395 -13.50 -2.09 -33.62
CA ASP A 395 -13.24 -0.66 -33.81
C ASP A 395 -11.90 -0.31 -33.17
N LEU A 396 -10.92 0.00 -34.01
CA LEU A 396 -9.57 0.36 -33.59
C LEU A 396 -9.38 1.88 -33.48
N SER A 397 -10.47 2.64 -33.40
CA SER A 397 -10.41 4.10 -33.25
C SER A 397 -9.86 4.49 -31.89
N TRP A 398 -8.95 5.47 -31.91
CA TRP A 398 -8.39 6.08 -30.72
C TRP A 398 -8.80 7.55 -30.65
N HIS A 399 -9.26 7.98 -29.47
CA HIS A 399 -9.59 9.36 -29.15
C HIS A 399 -8.80 9.81 -27.90
N PRO A 400 -8.19 11.01 -27.91
CA PRO A 400 -7.31 11.47 -26.82
C PRO A 400 -8.03 11.65 -25.47
N THR A 401 -9.35 11.80 -25.48
CA THR A 401 -10.17 12.10 -24.29
C THR A 401 -11.09 10.95 -23.88
N GLU A 402 -11.22 9.91 -24.69
CA GLU A 402 -12.14 8.80 -24.42
C GLU A 402 -11.38 7.55 -24.04
N GLN A 403 -11.90 6.83 -23.03
CA GLN A 403 -11.43 5.49 -22.75
C GLN A 403 -12.04 4.55 -23.79
N GLY A 404 -11.21 3.92 -24.61
CA GLY A 404 -11.66 2.93 -25.60
C GLY A 404 -12.41 1.76 -24.96
N ASP A 405 -13.22 1.05 -25.75
CA ASP A 405 -13.98 -0.12 -25.29
C ASP A 405 -13.04 -1.13 -24.60
N ARG A 406 -13.55 -1.76 -23.56
CA ARG A 406 -12.82 -2.71 -22.71
C ARG A 406 -13.59 -4.00 -22.48
N THR A 407 -14.70 -4.19 -23.17
CA THR A 407 -15.62 -5.31 -22.92
C THR A 407 -14.92 -6.65 -23.12
N ILE A 408 -14.17 -6.80 -24.21
CA ILE A 408 -13.47 -8.05 -24.54
C ILE A 408 -12.26 -8.23 -23.62
N THR A 409 -11.50 -7.16 -23.39
CA THR A 409 -10.36 -7.13 -22.48
C THR A 409 -10.75 -7.57 -21.08
N GLN A 410 -11.85 -7.05 -20.53
CA GLN A 410 -12.33 -7.46 -19.21
C GLN A 410 -12.70 -8.94 -19.17
N LYS A 411 -13.37 -9.44 -20.22
CA LYS A 411 -13.76 -10.86 -20.33
C LYS A 411 -12.54 -11.77 -20.35
N ILE A 412 -11.56 -11.48 -21.20
CA ILE A 412 -10.34 -12.30 -21.32
C ILE A 412 -9.50 -12.23 -20.05
N LEU A 413 -9.28 -11.03 -19.50
CA LEU A 413 -8.51 -10.87 -18.27
C LEU A 413 -9.18 -11.60 -17.09
N LYS A 414 -10.51 -11.56 -16.96
CA LYS A 414 -11.24 -12.31 -15.92
C LYS A 414 -10.94 -13.81 -16.01
N THR A 415 -10.99 -14.39 -17.21
CA THR A 415 -10.69 -15.81 -17.41
C THR A 415 -9.21 -16.11 -17.17
N TYR A 416 -8.31 -15.21 -17.59
CA TYR A 416 -6.87 -15.32 -17.37
C TYR A 416 -6.53 -15.40 -15.87
N TYR A 417 -7.13 -14.53 -15.04
CA TYR A 417 -6.91 -14.53 -13.59
C TYR A 417 -7.55 -15.70 -12.85
N ASN A 418 -8.58 -16.34 -13.40
CA ASN A 418 -9.21 -17.49 -12.75
C ASN A 418 -8.44 -18.80 -13.02
N ARG A 419 -7.48 -18.80 -13.96
CA ARG A 419 -6.63 -19.95 -14.31
C ARG A 419 -5.25 -19.92 -13.63
N THR A 420 -4.89 -18.80 -12.99
CA THR A 420 -3.66 -18.59 -12.22
C THR A 420 -3.97 -18.54 -10.74
#